data_AF-A0A2D9JAF0-F1
#
_entry.id   AF-A0A2D9JAF0-F1
#
_cell.length_a   1.000
_cell.length_b   1.000
_cell.length_c   1.000
_cell.angle_alpha   90.00
_cell.angle_beta   90.00
_cell.angle_gamma   90.00
#
_symmetry.space_group_name_H-M   'P 1'
#
loop_
_entity.id
_entity.type
_entity.pdbx_description
1 polymer ?
#
loop_
_entity_poly.entity_id
_entity_poly.type
_entity_poly.pdbx_seq_one_letter_code
_entity_poly.pdbx_strand_id
1 'polypeptide(L)'
;GDPLPEDKPFCFRFRMHAKPDRFFDRVHGEVTCDPIQDIGDFPITRKAETAADCLAAYQLAVVIDDIDAGVTEVVRGDDLILSTFRQLQLYEALGHSPPSHAHVPLVTGTDGRRLAKRHGDTRLSHFREQGMTPETIVRWAAKTSGLCTDSDDSLKDMTPDQIHQKLIGQFDWVRIQRQPTIVDDFGSSEA
;
A
#
# COMPACT_ATOMS: atom_id res chain seq x y z
N GLY A 1 -17.96 -28.34 -2.03
CA GLY A 1 -16.78 -27.95 -2.82
C GLY A 1 -16.40 -29.11 -3.71
N ASP A 2 -15.52 -28.87 -4.67
CA ASP A 2 -14.96 -29.92 -5.52
C ASP A 2 -14.09 -30.88 -4.69
N PRO A 3 -13.97 -32.16 -5.09
CA PRO A 3 -13.06 -33.10 -4.42
C PRO A 3 -11.61 -32.61 -4.56
N LEU A 4 -10.80 -32.86 -3.51
CA LEU A 4 -9.37 -32.55 -3.55
C LEU A 4 -8.66 -33.46 -4.56
N PRO A 5 -7.72 -32.94 -5.37
CA PRO A 5 -6.95 -33.79 -6.28
C PRO A 5 -6.00 -34.69 -5.49
N GLU A 6 -6.01 -35.99 -5.81
CA GLU A 6 -5.24 -37.00 -5.06
C GLU A 6 -3.73 -36.96 -5.36
N ASP A 7 -3.34 -36.65 -6.61
CA ASP A 7 -1.95 -36.79 -7.09
C ASP A 7 -1.32 -35.49 -7.59
N LYS A 8 -1.84 -34.32 -7.19
CA LYS A 8 -1.33 -33.03 -7.67
C LYS A 8 -1.39 -31.95 -6.59
N PRO A 9 -0.35 -31.10 -6.48
CA PRO A 9 -0.43 -29.94 -5.60
C PRO A 9 -1.61 -29.04 -5.96
N PHE A 10 -2.32 -28.56 -4.94
CA PHE A 10 -3.48 -27.70 -5.09
C PHE A 10 -3.39 -26.49 -4.17
N CYS A 11 -4.25 -25.51 -4.39
CA CYS A 11 -4.46 -24.38 -3.49
C CYS A 11 -5.96 -24.12 -3.33
N PHE A 12 -6.36 -23.62 -2.16
CA PHE A 12 -7.71 -23.13 -1.97
C PHE A 12 -7.86 -21.74 -2.57
N ARG A 13 -9.01 -21.52 -3.22
CA ARG A 13 -9.38 -20.22 -3.78
C ARG A 13 -10.63 -19.71 -3.09
N PHE A 14 -10.69 -18.41 -2.86
CA PHE A 14 -11.91 -17.74 -2.47
C PHE A 14 -12.80 -17.57 -3.69
N ARG A 15 -14.08 -17.90 -3.55
CA ARG A 15 -15.08 -17.67 -4.58
C ARG A 15 -15.62 -16.25 -4.44
N MET A 16 -15.37 -15.41 -5.43
CA MET A 16 -15.79 -14.02 -5.39
C MET A 16 -17.31 -13.88 -5.58
N HIS A 17 -17.88 -12.92 -4.86
CA HIS A 17 -19.22 -12.41 -5.05
C HIS A 17 -19.19 -11.07 -5.80
N ALA A 18 -20.32 -10.67 -6.38
CA ALA A 18 -20.43 -9.42 -7.13
C ALA A 18 -20.31 -8.15 -6.25
N LYS A 19 -20.33 -8.30 -4.92
CA LYS A 19 -20.23 -7.20 -3.96
C LYS A 19 -19.16 -7.50 -2.90
N PRO A 20 -18.54 -6.47 -2.31
CA PRO A 20 -18.71 -5.06 -2.65
C PRO A 20 -18.07 -4.74 -4.01
N ASP A 21 -18.77 -3.96 -4.83
CA ASP A 21 -18.30 -3.38 -6.10
C ASP A 21 -17.77 -1.96 -5.92
N ARG A 22 -17.81 -1.46 -4.67
CA ARG A 22 -17.32 -0.14 -4.29
C ARG A 22 -16.84 -0.12 -2.85
N PHE A 23 -15.91 0.78 -2.54
CA PHE A 23 -15.58 1.17 -1.17
C PHE A 23 -15.12 2.63 -1.14
N PHE A 24 -15.10 3.23 0.04
CA PHE A 24 -14.56 4.58 0.23
C PHE A 24 -13.10 4.50 0.67
N ASP A 25 -12.22 5.07 -0.15
CA ASP A 25 -10.82 5.32 0.15
C ASP A 25 -10.61 6.77 0.64
N ARG A 26 -9.80 6.95 1.67
CA ARG A 26 -9.59 8.29 2.25
C ARG A 26 -8.82 9.24 1.34
N VAL A 27 -8.00 8.73 0.41
CA VAL A 27 -7.24 9.52 -0.56
C VAL A 27 -7.98 9.61 -1.89
N HIS A 28 -8.47 8.47 -2.40
CA HIS A 28 -9.09 8.38 -3.72
C HIS A 28 -10.61 8.61 -3.73
N GLY A 29 -11.29 8.66 -2.59
CA GLY A 29 -12.74 8.79 -2.49
C GLY A 29 -13.46 7.48 -2.79
N GLU A 30 -14.65 7.54 -3.41
CA GLU A 30 -15.35 6.32 -3.83
C GLU A 30 -14.59 5.64 -4.97
N VAL A 31 -14.16 4.40 -4.74
CA VAL A 31 -13.50 3.53 -5.72
C VAL A 31 -14.47 2.42 -6.09
N THR A 32 -14.59 2.12 -7.38
CA THR A 32 -15.49 1.08 -7.91
C THR A 32 -14.74 0.06 -8.77
N CYS A 33 -15.16 -1.20 -8.74
CA CYS A 33 -14.78 -2.23 -9.72
C CYS A 33 -15.91 -3.24 -9.93
N ASP A 34 -15.85 -4.04 -10.99
CA ASP A 34 -16.64 -5.27 -11.09
C ASP A 34 -15.82 -6.43 -10.51
N PRO A 35 -16.15 -6.97 -9.32
CA PRO A 35 -15.30 -7.96 -8.68
C PRO A 35 -15.27 -9.30 -9.42
N ILE A 36 -16.30 -9.62 -10.22
CA ILE A 36 -16.34 -10.86 -10.99
C ILE A 36 -15.48 -10.74 -12.25
N GLN A 37 -15.59 -9.61 -12.97
CA GLN A 37 -14.87 -9.40 -14.22
C GLN A 37 -13.42 -8.95 -14.02
N ASP A 38 -13.17 -8.01 -13.11
CA ASP A 38 -11.87 -7.35 -12.96
C ASP A 38 -10.89 -8.13 -12.08
N ILE A 39 -11.42 -9.02 -11.21
CA ILE A 39 -10.66 -9.63 -10.12
C ILE A 39 -10.75 -11.17 -10.18
N GLY A 40 -11.98 -11.71 -10.14
CA GLY A 40 -12.26 -13.13 -10.14
C GLY A 40 -11.78 -13.89 -8.89
N ASP A 41 -12.13 -15.17 -8.81
CA ASP A 41 -11.69 -16.07 -7.74
C ASP A 41 -10.17 -16.02 -7.57
N PHE A 42 -9.68 -15.97 -6.33
CA PHE A 42 -8.25 -15.77 -6.05
C PHE A 42 -7.73 -16.76 -5.01
N PRO A 43 -6.44 -17.13 -5.04
CA PRO A 43 -5.88 -18.07 -4.07
C PRO A 43 -5.83 -17.47 -2.66
N ILE A 44 -6.31 -18.23 -1.68
CA ILE A 44 -6.20 -17.92 -0.24
C ILE A 44 -5.13 -18.76 0.46
N THR A 45 -4.63 -19.81 -0.20
CA THR A 45 -3.46 -20.57 0.24
C THR A 45 -2.42 -20.68 -0.87
N ARG A 46 -1.18 -20.97 -0.49
CA ARG A 46 -0.13 -21.40 -1.42
C ARG A 46 -0.41 -22.82 -1.89
N LYS A 47 0.24 -23.23 -2.98
CA LYS A 47 0.17 -24.63 -3.43
C LYS A 47 0.82 -25.54 -2.40
N ALA A 48 0.16 -26.65 -2.09
CA ALA A 48 0.68 -27.70 -1.22
C ALA A 48 0.19 -29.08 -1.69
N GLU A 49 0.87 -30.14 -1.27
CA GLU A 49 0.48 -31.52 -1.55
C GLU A 49 -0.68 -31.98 -0.68
N THR A 50 -0.73 -31.51 0.57
CA THR A 50 -1.83 -31.83 1.50
C THR A 50 -2.54 -30.56 1.97
N ALA A 51 -3.79 -30.72 2.42
CA ALA A 51 -4.56 -29.62 2.99
C ALA A 51 -3.93 -29.08 4.28
N ALA A 52 -3.25 -29.92 5.07
CA ALA A 52 -2.59 -29.53 6.31
C ALA A 52 -1.34 -28.66 6.08
N ASP A 53 -0.71 -28.78 4.92
CA ASP A 53 0.51 -28.04 4.56
C ASP A 53 0.21 -26.70 3.85
N CYS A 54 -1.07 -26.39 3.63
CA CYS A 54 -1.49 -25.16 2.97
C CYS A 54 -1.19 -23.93 3.83
N LEU A 55 -0.15 -23.19 3.48
CA LEU A 55 0.13 -21.88 4.09
C LEU A 55 -0.76 -20.79 3.50
N ALA A 56 -1.16 -19.82 4.32
CA ALA A 56 -1.94 -18.67 3.86
C ALA A 56 -1.22 -17.92 2.73
N ALA A 57 -2.00 -17.55 1.71
CA ALA A 57 -1.59 -16.59 0.68
C ALA A 57 -1.82 -15.16 1.20
N TYR A 58 -1.19 -14.19 0.52
CA TYR A 58 -1.18 -12.78 0.93
C TYR A 58 -2.55 -12.24 1.36
N GLN A 59 -3.60 -12.46 0.57
CA GLN A 59 -4.92 -11.88 0.85
C GLN A 59 -5.52 -12.39 2.17
N LEU A 60 -5.39 -13.69 2.46
CA LEU A 60 -5.89 -14.28 3.71
C LEU A 60 -4.99 -13.91 4.89
N ALA A 61 -3.67 -13.98 4.72
CA ALA A 61 -2.71 -13.65 5.77
C ALA A 61 -2.91 -12.23 6.28
N VAL A 62 -2.96 -11.24 5.38
CA VAL A 62 -3.17 -9.83 5.75
C VAL A 62 -4.47 -9.62 6.52
N VAL A 63 -5.58 -10.20 6.06
CA VAL A 63 -6.87 -10.02 6.73
C VAL A 63 -6.87 -10.61 8.13
N ILE A 64 -6.30 -11.81 8.30
CA ILE A 64 -6.21 -12.45 9.62
C ILE A 64 -5.30 -11.66 10.55
N ASP A 65 -4.13 -11.21 10.06
CA ASP A 65 -3.17 -10.45 10.86
C ASP A 65 -3.75 -9.08 11.26
N ASP A 66 -4.45 -8.39 10.35
CA ASP A 66 -5.14 -7.12 10.63
C ASP A 66 -6.24 -7.29 11.70
N ILE A 67 -7.02 -8.38 11.63
CA ILE A 67 -8.04 -8.71 12.63
C ILE A 67 -7.41 -8.96 14.00
N ASP A 68 -6.38 -9.81 14.04
CA ASP A 68 -5.69 -10.19 15.28
C ASP A 68 -5.00 -8.99 15.95
N ALA A 69 -4.39 -8.12 15.15
CA ALA A 69 -3.74 -6.90 15.62
C ALA A 69 -4.73 -5.75 15.92
N GLY A 70 -6.01 -5.89 15.56
CA GLY A 70 -7.02 -4.84 15.76
C GLY A 70 -6.79 -3.60 14.91
N VAL A 71 -6.30 -3.76 13.68
CA VAL A 71 -6.04 -2.66 12.74
C VAL A 71 -7.35 -1.93 12.40
N THR A 72 -7.36 -0.61 12.55
CA THR A 72 -8.53 0.25 12.26
C THR A 72 -8.41 1.06 10.97
N GLU A 73 -7.18 1.28 10.50
CA GLU A 73 -6.88 2.04 9.29
C GLU A 73 -5.66 1.44 8.58
N VAL A 74 -5.83 1.10 7.30
CA VAL A 74 -4.78 0.56 6.44
C VAL A 74 -4.31 1.64 5.49
N VAL A 75 -3.03 2.03 5.62
CA VAL A 75 -2.37 3.01 4.76
C VAL A 75 -1.30 2.30 3.93
N ARG A 76 -1.43 2.30 2.60
CA ARG A 76 -0.53 1.57 1.69
C ARG A 76 -0.51 2.14 0.28
N GLY A 77 0.35 1.63 -0.59
CA GLY A 77 0.43 2.05 -2.00
C GLY A 77 -0.85 1.76 -2.79
N ASP A 78 -1.19 2.65 -3.72
CA ASP A 78 -2.37 2.56 -4.59
C ASP A 78 -2.37 1.40 -5.60
N ASP A 79 -1.21 0.77 -5.82
CA ASP A 79 -1.10 -0.50 -6.53
C ASP A 79 -1.90 -1.64 -5.86
N LEU A 80 -2.26 -1.48 -4.59
CA LEU A 80 -3.02 -2.47 -3.82
C LEU A 80 -4.52 -2.21 -3.74
N ILE A 81 -5.06 -1.20 -4.44
CA ILE A 81 -6.50 -0.90 -4.45
C ILE A 81 -7.33 -2.13 -4.83
N LEU A 82 -6.96 -2.88 -5.88
CA LEU A 82 -7.69 -4.09 -6.28
C LEU A 82 -7.57 -5.24 -5.26
N SER A 83 -6.54 -5.23 -4.42
CA SER A 83 -6.45 -6.18 -3.29
C SER A 83 -7.48 -5.87 -2.22
N THR A 84 -7.83 -4.60 -2.02
CA THR A 84 -8.86 -4.19 -1.05
C THR A 84 -10.19 -4.86 -1.35
N PHE A 85 -10.67 -4.89 -2.59
CA PHE A 85 -11.90 -5.60 -2.95
C PHE A 85 -11.89 -7.09 -2.58
N ARG A 86 -10.75 -7.77 -2.75
CA ARG A 86 -10.58 -9.17 -2.32
C ARG A 86 -10.65 -9.30 -0.80
N GLN A 87 -9.97 -8.40 -0.10
CA GLN A 87 -9.88 -8.40 1.37
C GLN A 87 -11.22 -8.07 2.02
N LEU A 88 -11.99 -7.13 1.46
CA LEU A 88 -13.33 -6.79 1.96
C LEU A 88 -14.27 -8.01 1.98
N GLN A 89 -14.24 -8.87 0.96
CA GLN A 89 -15.04 -10.09 0.95
C GLN A 89 -14.52 -11.15 1.95
N LEU A 90 -13.23 -11.18 2.21
CA LEU A 90 -12.67 -12.04 3.27
C LEU A 90 -13.11 -11.56 4.65
N TYR A 91 -13.06 -10.25 4.93
CA TYR A 91 -13.60 -9.67 6.17
C TYR A 91 -15.07 -10.04 6.37
N GLU A 92 -15.89 -9.88 5.32
CA GLU A 92 -17.31 -10.26 5.35
C GLU A 92 -17.49 -11.76 5.63
N ALA A 93 -16.75 -12.63 4.93
CA ALA A 93 -16.83 -14.08 5.10
C ALA A 93 -16.38 -14.55 6.50
N LEU A 94 -15.46 -13.82 7.13
CA LEU A 94 -14.98 -14.07 8.48
C LEU A 94 -15.90 -13.43 9.56
N GLY A 95 -16.89 -12.62 9.16
CA GLY A 95 -17.79 -11.95 10.09
C GLY A 95 -17.19 -10.73 10.81
N HIS A 96 -16.17 -10.10 10.20
CA HIS A 96 -15.49 -8.93 10.75
C HIS A 96 -15.75 -7.68 9.92
N SER A 97 -15.75 -6.52 10.59
CA SER A 97 -15.77 -5.23 9.89
C SER A 97 -14.37 -4.90 9.38
N PRO A 98 -14.22 -4.50 8.10
CA PRO A 98 -12.91 -4.12 7.57
C PRO A 98 -12.46 -2.77 8.14
N PRO A 99 -11.13 -2.50 8.19
CA PRO A 99 -10.60 -1.19 8.53
C PRO A 99 -10.95 -0.15 7.46
N SER A 100 -10.81 1.12 7.80
CA SER A 100 -10.80 2.18 6.79
C SER A 100 -9.51 2.08 5.94
N HIS A 101 -9.56 2.50 4.68
CA HIS A 101 -8.43 2.37 3.76
C HIS A 101 -8.00 3.74 3.23
N ALA A 102 -6.69 3.91 3.08
CA ALA A 102 -6.08 5.05 2.43
C ALA A 102 -4.97 4.55 1.50
N HIS A 103 -5.13 4.79 0.20
CA HIS A 103 -4.16 4.37 -0.80
C HIS A 103 -3.35 5.58 -1.27
N VAL A 104 -2.04 5.57 -1.01
CA VAL A 104 -1.14 6.66 -1.42
C VAL A 104 -0.51 6.36 -2.77
N PRO A 105 -0.43 7.35 -3.69
CA PRO A 105 0.20 7.15 -4.99
C PRO A 105 1.63 6.66 -4.89
N LEU A 106 2.00 5.71 -5.74
CA LEU A 106 3.38 5.29 -5.85
C LEU A 106 4.30 6.40 -6.38
N VAL A 107 5.56 6.34 -5.96
CA VAL A 107 6.63 7.13 -6.57
C VAL A 107 7.04 6.48 -7.89
N THR A 108 7.15 7.29 -8.94
CA THR A 108 7.46 6.84 -10.31
C THR A 108 8.74 7.50 -10.83
N GLY A 109 9.38 6.87 -11.81
CA GLY A 109 10.44 7.51 -12.59
C GLY A 109 9.85 8.39 -13.69
N THR A 110 10.69 9.12 -14.42
CA THR A 110 10.28 9.93 -15.59
C THR A 110 9.71 9.10 -16.75
N ASP A 111 9.94 7.78 -16.76
CA ASP A 111 9.28 6.83 -17.66
C ASP A 111 7.83 6.50 -17.28
N GLY A 112 7.31 7.09 -16.19
CA GLY A 112 5.96 6.86 -15.65
C GLY A 112 5.78 5.52 -14.95
N ARG A 113 6.84 4.69 -14.84
CA ARG A 113 6.76 3.40 -14.18
C ARG A 113 7.14 3.52 -12.71
N ARG A 114 6.60 2.63 -11.87
CA ARG A 114 6.97 2.50 -10.46
C ARG A 114 8.49 2.50 -10.29
N LEU A 115 8.97 3.30 -9.35
CA LEU A 115 10.38 3.39 -9.02
C LEU A 115 10.93 2.00 -8.67
N ALA A 116 12.03 1.62 -9.30
CA ALA A 116 12.67 0.33 -9.14
C ALA A 116 14.19 0.49 -9.35
N LYS A 117 14.96 -0.58 -9.11
CA LYS A 117 16.44 -0.58 -9.22
C LYS A 117 17.00 -0.05 -10.55
N ARG A 118 16.20 -0.05 -11.62
CA ARG A 118 16.58 0.50 -12.94
C ARG A 118 16.67 2.03 -12.96
N HIS A 119 16.11 2.72 -11.98
CA HIS A 119 16.13 4.18 -11.83
C HIS A 119 17.15 4.63 -10.77
N GLY A 120 18.15 3.78 -10.48
CA GLY A 120 19.12 4.00 -9.40
C GLY A 120 18.81 3.19 -8.13
N ASP A 121 19.71 3.29 -7.16
CA ASP A 121 19.58 2.61 -5.88
C ASP A 121 18.74 3.44 -4.90
N THR A 122 17.55 2.94 -4.59
CA THR A 122 16.53 3.64 -3.79
C THR A 122 16.51 3.18 -2.33
N ARG A 123 17.52 2.40 -1.92
CA ARG A 123 17.64 1.95 -0.53
C ARG A 123 18.06 3.11 0.37
N LEU A 124 17.43 3.22 1.54
CA LEU A 124 17.85 4.17 2.59
C LEU A 124 19.34 4.02 2.95
N SER A 125 19.90 2.81 2.88
CA SER A 125 21.32 2.57 3.11
C SER A 125 22.21 3.26 2.08
N HIS A 126 21.79 3.27 0.81
CA HIS A 126 22.53 3.92 -0.27
C HIS A 126 22.52 5.45 -0.09
N PHE A 127 21.36 6.05 0.20
CA PHE A 127 21.27 7.48 0.49
C PHE A 127 22.14 7.89 1.67
N ARG A 128 22.18 7.07 2.72
CA ARG A 128 23.08 7.29 3.86
C ARG A 128 24.57 7.23 3.46
N GLU A 129 24.97 6.31 2.59
CA GLU A 129 26.34 6.23 2.07
C GLU A 129 26.72 7.46 1.22
N GLN A 130 25.74 8.07 0.53
CA GLN A 130 25.90 9.34 -0.20
C GLN A 130 25.88 10.58 0.71
N GLY A 131 25.74 10.41 2.03
CA GLY A 131 25.71 11.51 3.00
C GLY A 131 24.36 12.23 3.12
N MET A 132 23.27 11.69 2.56
CA MET A 132 21.94 12.24 2.79
C MET A 132 21.55 12.09 4.26
N THR A 133 21.03 13.18 4.84
CA THR A 133 20.60 13.18 6.23
C THR A 133 19.15 12.68 6.37
N PRO A 134 18.76 12.14 7.53
CA PRO A 134 17.37 11.76 7.79
C PRO A 134 16.37 12.89 7.57
N GLU A 135 16.74 14.13 7.93
CA GLU A 135 15.93 15.34 7.75
C GLU A 135 15.60 15.58 6.27
N THR A 136 16.58 15.39 5.38
CA THR A 136 16.37 15.52 3.93
C THR A 136 15.37 14.48 3.43
N ILE A 137 15.49 13.23 3.88
CA ILE A 137 14.58 12.14 3.47
C ILE A 137 13.16 12.39 3.98
N VAL A 138 13.01 12.79 5.25
CA VAL A 138 11.70 13.07 5.86
C VAL A 138 11.05 14.30 5.22
N ARG A 139 11.80 15.37 4.97
CA ARG A 139 11.30 16.55 4.25
C ARG A 139 10.87 16.20 2.84
N TRP A 140 11.64 15.37 2.15
CA TRP A 140 11.26 14.87 0.83
C TRP A 140 9.96 14.04 0.90
N ALA A 141 9.81 13.13 1.87
CA ALA A 141 8.57 12.37 2.05
C ALA A 141 7.35 13.26 2.37
N ALA A 142 7.55 14.30 3.20
CA ALA A 142 6.52 15.29 3.51
C ALA A 142 6.09 16.08 2.26
N LYS A 143 7.05 16.47 1.43
CA LYS A 143 6.79 17.16 0.15
C LYS A 143 6.02 16.27 -0.81
N THR A 144 6.51 15.05 -1.04
CA THR A 144 5.94 14.13 -2.03
C THR A 144 4.57 13.57 -1.64
N SER A 145 4.25 13.57 -0.34
CA SER A 145 2.90 13.26 0.15
C SER A 145 1.93 14.44 0.04
N GLY A 146 2.39 15.66 -0.28
CA GLY A 146 1.56 16.87 -0.32
C GLY A 146 1.34 17.55 1.04
N LEU A 147 2.00 17.08 2.10
CA LEU A 147 1.89 17.64 3.45
C LEU A 147 2.66 18.96 3.62
N CYS A 148 3.66 19.22 2.78
CA CYS A 148 4.33 20.51 2.68
C CYS A 148 4.58 20.89 1.21
N THR A 149 4.88 22.17 0.97
CA THR A 149 5.17 22.70 -0.38
C THR A 149 6.64 23.09 -0.51
N ASP A 150 7.10 23.32 -1.74
CA ASP A 150 8.48 23.80 -1.99
C ASP A 150 8.77 25.18 -1.42
N SER A 151 7.75 26.01 -1.27
CA SER A 151 7.84 27.30 -0.59
C SER A 151 7.84 27.18 0.93
N ASP A 152 7.69 25.98 1.48
CA ASP A 152 7.60 25.76 2.92
C ASP A 152 8.99 25.69 3.57
N ASP A 153 9.62 26.86 3.68
CA ASP A 153 10.88 27.05 4.39
C ASP A 153 10.77 26.73 5.89
N SER A 154 9.55 26.54 6.40
CA SER A 154 9.30 26.33 7.82
C SER A 154 9.69 24.92 8.30
N LEU A 155 10.17 24.04 7.42
CA LEU A 155 10.79 22.75 7.74
C LEU A 155 12.32 22.77 7.59
N LYS A 156 12.90 23.90 7.17
CA LYS A 156 14.36 24.07 7.12
C LYS A 156 14.92 24.02 8.54
N ASP A 157 16.08 23.39 8.70
CA ASP A 157 16.81 23.24 9.97
C ASP A 157 16.07 22.51 11.11
N MET A 158 14.94 21.86 10.82
CA MET A 158 14.23 21.01 11.78
C MET A 158 14.78 19.58 11.78
N THR A 159 14.85 18.98 12.96
CA THR A 159 15.12 17.54 13.12
C THR A 159 13.92 16.70 12.62
N PRO A 160 14.10 15.38 12.37
CA PRO A 160 12.99 14.54 11.92
C PRO A 160 11.82 14.55 12.91
N ASP A 161 12.11 14.53 14.21
CA ASP A 161 11.08 14.58 15.25
C ASP A 161 10.32 15.91 15.24
N GLN A 162 11.00 17.04 15.03
CA GLN A 162 10.34 18.34 14.93
C GLN A 162 9.45 18.43 13.69
N ILE A 163 9.93 17.91 12.55
CA ILE A 163 9.13 17.82 11.32
C ILE A 163 7.90 16.95 11.58
N HIS A 164 8.06 15.76 12.16
CA HIS A 164 6.95 14.85 12.47
C HIS A 164 5.92 15.50 13.38
N GLN A 165 6.33 16.08 14.50
CA GLN A 165 5.40 16.71 15.46
C GLN A 165 4.59 17.84 14.80
N LYS A 166 5.25 18.63 13.95
CA LYS A 166 4.59 19.69 13.20
C LYS A 166 3.59 19.16 12.19
N LEU A 167 3.95 18.13 11.42
CA LEU A 167 3.09 17.56 10.38
C LEU A 167 1.90 16.79 10.96
N ILE A 168 2.09 16.07 12.07
CA ILE A 168 1.01 15.35 12.76
C ILE A 168 -0.11 16.33 13.15
N GLY A 169 0.24 17.49 13.69
CA GLY A 169 -0.74 18.51 14.08
C GLY A 169 -1.53 19.12 12.92
N GLN A 170 -1.12 18.89 11.67
CA GLN A 170 -1.76 19.46 10.48
C GLN A 170 -2.22 18.39 9.47
N PHE A 171 -2.11 17.11 9.84
CA PHE A 171 -2.42 16.00 8.96
C PHE A 171 -3.92 15.95 8.67
N ASP A 172 -4.25 15.89 7.39
CA ASP A 172 -5.60 15.63 6.91
C ASP A 172 -5.48 14.87 5.57
N TRP A 173 -6.28 13.82 5.42
CA TRP A 173 -6.34 13.02 4.20
C TRP A 173 -6.65 13.84 2.95
N VAL A 174 -7.39 14.95 3.08
CA VAL A 174 -7.69 15.86 1.96
C VAL A 174 -6.43 16.53 1.39
N ARG A 175 -5.37 16.64 2.20
CA ARG A 175 -4.09 17.26 1.79
C ARG A 175 -3.17 16.28 1.08
N ILE A 176 -3.43 14.98 1.19
CA ILE A 176 -2.58 13.97 0.59
C ILE A 176 -2.70 14.03 -0.93
N GLN A 177 -1.55 14.14 -1.60
CA GLN A 177 -1.47 14.18 -3.04
C GLN A 177 -2.02 12.88 -3.65
N ARG A 178 -2.83 13.03 -4.70
CA ARG A 178 -3.45 11.91 -5.44
C ARG A 178 -2.70 11.52 -6.72
N GLN A 179 -1.72 12.32 -7.12
CA GLN A 179 -0.90 12.06 -8.30
C GLN A 179 0.41 11.37 -7.90
N PRO A 180 0.95 10.47 -8.73
CA PRO A 180 2.30 9.94 -8.51
C PRO A 180 3.33 11.07 -8.41
N THR A 181 4.27 10.94 -7.49
CA THR A 181 5.46 11.81 -7.52
C THR A 181 6.46 11.23 -8.52
N ILE A 182 6.86 12.04 -9.49
CA ILE A 182 7.87 11.69 -10.49
C ILE A 182 9.24 12.12 -9.98
N VAL A 183 10.21 11.20 -10.01
CA VAL A 183 11.61 11.46 -9.68
C VAL A 183 12.48 11.27 -10.92
N ASP A 184 13.30 12.28 -11.24
CA ASP A 184 14.21 12.27 -12.41
C ASP A 184 15.64 11.84 -12.05
N ASP A 185 16.07 12.07 -10.81
CA ASP A 185 17.24 11.41 -10.20
C ASP A 185 17.23 11.71 -8.70
N PHE A 186 17.30 10.67 -7.88
CA PHE A 186 17.29 10.80 -6.42
C PHE A 186 18.69 11.21 -5.93
N GLY A 187 19.14 12.43 -6.28
CA GLY A 187 20.48 12.91 -5.92
C GLY A 187 21.03 14.11 -6.70
N SER A 188 20.34 14.59 -7.75
CA SER A 188 20.85 15.67 -8.62
C SER A 188 20.29 17.06 -8.30
N SER A 189 19.30 17.13 -7.41
CA SER A 189 18.61 18.36 -7.03
C SER A 189 18.94 18.68 -5.57
N GLU A 190 19.75 19.71 -5.37
CA GLU A 190 20.21 20.28 -4.09
C GLU A 190 21.46 19.62 -3.47
N ALA A 191 22.60 19.82 -4.16
CA ALA A 191 23.88 20.11 -3.53
C ALA A 191 24.24 21.58 -3.81
#